data_AF-A0A920E592-F1
#
_entry.id   AF-A0A920E592-F1
#
_cell.length_a   1.000
_cell.length_b   1.000
_cell.length_c   1.000
_cell.angle_alpha   90.00
_cell.angle_beta   90.00
_cell.angle_gamma   90.00
#
_symmetry.space_group_name_H-M   'P 1'
#
loop_
_entity.id
_entity.type
_entity.pdbx_description
1 polymer ?
#
loop_
_entity_poly.entity_id
_entity_poly.type
_entity_poly.pdbx_seq_one_letter_code
_entity_poly.pdbx_strand_id
1 'polypeptide(L)'
;MSGSGKSSLAFDTIYAEGQRRYVESLSSYARQFLNMMEKPDVDSIDGLSPSISIDQKTTSRNPRSTVGTVTEIYDYFRVLFARIGIPYSPETGKEIKSMSVQEIVDEFYKFEKKKKFYLISPVVNNRKGEFKKEINDLIKKGFMRFRIDDEVCDSSNIPQLDKKKNHSIDVIVDRIEVDRKFEGRIAQSIEASINLSDGVIYFYDVVEKKIILFFHQDLHVQFQVLLLKK
;
A
#
# COMPACT_ATOMS: atom_id res chain seq x y z
N MET A 1 48.27 -23.21 -1.09
CA MET A 1 48.10 -23.58 -2.50
C MET A 1 46.74 -23.09 -3.00
N SER A 2 46.75 -22.01 -3.79
CA SER A 2 45.62 -21.60 -4.63
C SER A 2 45.47 -22.63 -5.77
N GLY A 3 44.24 -22.93 -6.20
CA GLY A 3 43.99 -23.91 -7.28
C GLY A 3 44.03 -25.39 -6.88
N SER A 4 44.06 -25.73 -5.58
CA SER A 4 44.09 -27.14 -5.14
C SER A 4 42.72 -27.85 -5.17
N GLY A 5 41.75 -27.37 -5.95
CA GLY A 5 40.41 -27.96 -6.05
C GLY A 5 39.46 -27.76 -4.85
N LYS A 6 39.86 -27.03 -3.79
CA LYS A 6 38.99 -26.80 -2.61
C LYS A 6 37.65 -26.15 -2.97
N SER A 7 37.69 -25.10 -3.79
CA SER A 7 36.49 -24.40 -4.22
C SER A 7 35.63 -25.29 -5.12
N SER A 8 36.24 -26.09 -6.00
CA SER A 8 35.49 -27.00 -6.87
C SER A 8 34.81 -28.13 -6.10
N LEU A 9 35.48 -28.69 -5.09
CA LEU A 9 34.85 -29.66 -4.20
C LEU A 9 33.70 -29.02 -3.39
N ALA A 10 33.91 -27.82 -2.83
CA ALA A 10 32.91 -27.19 -1.97
C ALA A 10 31.69 -26.63 -2.74
N PHE A 11 31.93 -25.84 -3.80
CA PHE A 11 30.88 -25.13 -4.54
C PHE A 11 30.37 -25.93 -5.73
N ASP A 12 31.26 -26.43 -6.58
CA ASP A 12 30.88 -27.08 -7.83
C ASP A 12 30.38 -28.51 -7.61
N THR A 13 30.72 -29.13 -6.47
CA THR A 13 30.32 -30.52 -6.15
C THR A 13 29.33 -30.59 -4.99
N ILE A 14 29.75 -30.27 -3.76
CA ILE A 14 28.93 -30.48 -2.54
C ILE A 14 27.71 -29.57 -2.53
N TYR A 15 27.91 -28.26 -2.71
CA TYR A 15 26.82 -27.28 -2.76
C TYR A 15 25.91 -27.52 -3.98
N ALA A 16 26.51 -27.81 -5.14
CA ALA A 16 25.75 -28.08 -6.37
C ALA A 16 24.78 -29.26 -6.19
N GLU A 17 25.27 -30.38 -5.66
CA GLU A 17 24.47 -31.57 -5.42
C GLU A 17 23.43 -31.37 -4.31
N GLY A 18 23.80 -30.68 -3.23
CA GLY A 18 22.88 -30.40 -2.12
C GLY A 18 21.70 -29.51 -2.53
N GLN A 19 21.97 -28.45 -3.31
CA GLN A 19 20.91 -27.58 -3.83
C GLN A 19 20.08 -28.27 -4.92
N ARG A 20 20.70 -29.08 -5.80
CA ARG A 20 19.97 -29.88 -6.81
C ARG A 20 18.96 -30.81 -6.14
N ARG A 21 19.38 -31.59 -5.14
CA ARG A 21 18.49 -32.51 -4.39
C ARG A 21 17.37 -31.77 -3.67
N TYR A 22 17.66 -30.59 -3.10
CA TYR A 22 16.64 -29.76 -2.47
C TYR A 22 15.58 -29.31 -3.49
N VAL A 23 15.99 -28.81 -4.66
CA VAL A 23 15.06 -28.41 -5.73
C VAL A 23 14.25 -29.61 -6.25
N GLU A 24 14.86 -30.80 -6.33
CA GLU A 24 14.17 -32.04 -6.71
C GLU A 24 13.13 -32.51 -5.69
N SER A 25 13.25 -32.12 -4.42
CA SER A 25 12.21 -32.38 -3.41
C SER A 25 10.97 -31.49 -3.55
N LEU A 26 11.07 -30.39 -4.30
CA LEU A 26 9.97 -29.45 -4.53
C LEU A 26 8.95 -29.99 -5.53
N SER A 27 7.78 -29.37 -5.57
CA SER A 27 6.69 -29.72 -6.49
C SER A 27 7.11 -29.61 -7.95
N SER A 28 6.49 -30.42 -8.81
CA SER A 28 6.77 -30.42 -10.26
C SER A 28 6.57 -29.03 -10.90
N TYR A 29 5.63 -28.24 -10.39
CA TYR A 29 5.40 -26.86 -10.79
C TYR A 29 6.54 -25.92 -10.38
N ALA A 30 7.03 -26.03 -9.13
CA ALA A 30 8.14 -25.20 -8.67
C ALA A 30 9.43 -25.43 -9.47
N ARG A 31 9.67 -26.68 -9.90
CA ARG A 31 10.84 -27.03 -10.74
C ARG A 31 10.82 -26.35 -12.11
N GLN A 32 9.67 -25.93 -12.64
CA GLN A 32 9.59 -25.24 -13.93
C GLN A 32 10.21 -23.83 -13.89
N PHE A 33 10.26 -23.20 -12.71
CA PHE A 33 10.73 -21.82 -12.52
C PHE A 33 12.13 -21.74 -11.90
N LEU A 34 12.68 -22.86 -11.47
CA LEU A 34 13.98 -22.93 -10.84
C LEU A 34 14.97 -23.46 -11.87
N ASN A 35 16.08 -22.74 -12.06
CA ASN A 35 17.19 -23.26 -12.83
C ASN A 35 17.73 -24.49 -12.10
N MET A 36 17.52 -25.67 -12.66
CA MET A 36 18.21 -26.86 -12.20
C MET A 36 19.70 -26.66 -12.44
N MET A 37 20.50 -26.80 -11.37
CA MET A 37 21.94 -26.82 -11.53
C MET A 37 22.36 -28.10 -12.24
N GLU A 38 23.42 -28.01 -13.04
CA GLU A 38 24.02 -29.16 -13.68
C GLU A 38 24.42 -30.19 -12.63
N LYS A 39 24.21 -31.47 -12.95
CA LYS A 39 24.61 -32.56 -12.07
C LYS A 39 26.14 -32.57 -12.01
N PRO A 40 26.75 -32.49 -10.82
CA PRO A 40 28.20 -32.53 -10.69
C PRO A 40 28.78 -33.89 -11.09
N ASP A 41 30.04 -33.88 -11.55
CA ASP A 41 30.77 -35.07 -11.99
C ASP A 41 31.30 -35.85 -10.78
N VAL A 42 30.45 -36.72 -10.23
CA VAL A 42 30.74 -37.57 -9.07
C VAL A 42 30.07 -38.94 -9.21
N ASP A 43 30.73 -39.98 -8.72
CA ASP A 43 30.21 -41.35 -8.74
C ASP A 43 28.98 -41.50 -7.82
N SER A 44 29.14 -41.13 -6.55
CA SER A 44 28.05 -41.10 -5.57
C SER A 44 28.40 -40.19 -4.41
N ILE A 45 27.39 -39.49 -3.88
CA ILE A 45 27.47 -38.74 -2.63
C ILE A 45 26.15 -38.97 -1.90
N ASP A 46 26.19 -39.34 -0.64
CA ASP A 46 24.98 -39.52 0.18
C ASP A 46 25.08 -38.72 1.47
N GLY A 47 23.95 -38.57 2.17
CA GLY A 47 23.89 -37.85 3.44
C GLY A 47 23.99 -36.31 3.33
N LEU A 48 23.77 -35.74 2.14
CA LEU A 48 23.74 -34.29 1.97
C LEU A 48 22.47 -33.68 2.57
N SER A 49 22.66 -32.67 3.40
CA SER A 49 21.59 -31.77 3.83
C SER A 49 21.34 -30.68 2.77
N PRO A 50 20.17 -30.01 2.78
CA PRO A 50 19.98 -28.80 1.98
C PRO A 50 21.12 -27.80 2.22
N SER A 51 21.76 -27.35 1.15
CA SER A 51 22.98 -26.55 1.22
C SER A 51 22.73 -25.10 0.79
N ILE A 52 23.34 -24.15 1.50
CA ILE A 52 23.35 -22.72 1.17
C ILE A 52 24.82 -22.29 1.05
N SER A 53 25.18 -21.68 -0.07
CA SER A 53 26.51 -21.10 -0.27
C SER A 53 26.55 -19.68 0.26
N ILE A 54 27.59 -19.34 1.01
CA ILE A 54 27.91 -17.95 1.38
C ILE A 54 29.23 -17.61 0.69
N ASP A 55 29.16 -16.81 -0.38
CA ASP A 55 30.33 -16.35 -1.14
C ASP A 55 30.43 -14.81 -1.14
N GLN A 56 31.60 -14.30 -1.52
CA GLN A 56 31.85 -12.85 -1.66
C GLN A 56 31.45 -12.32 -3.04
N LYS A 57 30.53 -12.97 -3.76
CA LYS A 57 30.08 -12.43 -5.05
C LYS A 57 29.25 -11.18 -4.81
N THR A 58 29.51 -10.15 -5.61
CA THR A 58 28.80 -8.87 -5.50
C THR A 58 27.31 -9.10 -5.65
N THR A 59 26.56 -8.89 -4.57
CA THR A 59 25.10 -8.84 -4.58
C THR A 59 24.64 -7.79 -5.60
N SER A 60 23.55 -8.08 -6.31
CA SER A 60 22.93 -7.20 -7.30
C SER A 60 22.93 -5.73 -6.87
N ARG A 61 23.50 -4.84 -7.70
CA ARG A 61 23.55 -3.40 -7.46
C ARG A 61 22.20 -2.77 -7.81
N ASN A 62 21.20 -2.99 -6.96
CA ASN A 62 19.97 -2.22 -7.03
C ASN A 62 20.12 -0.96 -6.15
N PRO A 63 20.01 0.26 -6.71
CA PRO A 63 20.17 1.49 -5.93
C PRO A 63 19.13 1.66 -4.81
N ARG A 64 18.03 0.90 -4.83
CA ARG A 64 17.03 0.88 -3.74
C ARG A 64 17.35 -0.15 -2.65
N SER A 65 18.37 -0.99 -2.83
CA SER A 65 18.78 -1.98 -1.84
C SER A 65 19.74 -1.35 -0.84
N THR A 66 19.45 -1.52 0.44
CA THR A 66 20.26 -1.06 1.57
C THR A 66 20.61 -2.23 2.46
N VAL A 67 21.53 -2.05 3.41
CA VAL A 67 21.83 -3.08 4.42
C VAL A 67 20.55 -3.55 5.13
N GLY A 68 19.66 -2.61 5.48
CA GLY A 68 18.41 -2.94 6.16
C GLY A 68 17.42 -3.76 5.33
N THR A 69 17.42 -3.63 4.00
CA THR A 69 16.59 -4.47 3.12
C THR A 69 17.22 -5.83 2.87
N VAL A 70 18.56 -5.93 2.85
CA VAL A 70 19.27 -7.21 2.67
C VAL A 70 19.19 -8.08 3.91
N THR A 71 19.21 -7.47 5.10
CA THR A 71 19.08 -8.19 6.38
C THR A 71 17.64 -8.34 6.85
N GLU A 72 16.65 -7.87 6.06
CA GLU A 72 15.22 -7.82 6.39
C GLU A 72 14.86 -6.98 7.65
N ILE A 73 15.83 -6.39 8.34
CA ILE A 73 15.63 -5.53 9.53
C ILE A 73 14.66 -4.38 9.22
N TYR A 74 14.73 -3.84 8.01
CA TYR A 74 13.82 -2.77 7.58
C TYR A 74 12.35 -3.22 7.60
N ASP A 75 12.05 -4.47 7.25
CA ASP A 75 10.68 -4.99 7.27
C ASP A 75 10.17 -5.17 8.71
N TYR A 76 11.04 -5.58 9.64
CA TYR A 76 10.71 -5.57 11.07
C TYR A 76 10.42 -4.16 11.57
N PHE A 77 11.22 -3.17 11.19
CA PHE A 77 10.96 -1.78 11.56
C PHE A 77 9.65 -1.26 10.97
N ARG A 78 9.30 -1.62 9.73
CA ARG A 78 8.01 -1.24 9.15
C ARG A 78 6.85 -1.76 9.99
N VAL A 79 6.89 -3.02 10.43
CA VAL A 79 5.85 -3.59 11.29
C VAL A 79 5.84 -2.92 12.67
N LEU A 80 7.02 -2.68 13.25
CA LEU A 80 7.16 -2.02 14.54
C LEU A 80 6.53 -0.62 14.52
N PHE A 81 6.96 0.24 13.59
CA PHE A 81 6.42 1.60 13.45
C PHE A 81 4.95 1.63 13.03
N ALA A 82 4.49 0.66 12.23
CA ALA A 82 3.07 0.56 11.91
C ALA A 82 2.20 0.23 13.14
N ARG A 83 2.71 -0.57 14.09
CA ARG A 83 1.94 -0.99 15.28
C ARG A 83 2.00 0.02 16.42
N ILE A 84 3.18 0.54 16.72
CA ILE A 84 3.41 1.39 17.91
C ILE A 84 3.91 2.80 17.58
N GLY A 85 4.10 3.12 16.30
CA GLY A 85 4.51 4.45 15.89
C GLY A 85 3.39 5.46 16.12
N ILE A 86 3.72 6.54 16.81
CA ILE A 86 2.81 7.68 16.98
C ILE A 86 3.03 8.62 15.79
N PRO A 87 2.01 8.84 14.94
CA PRO A 87 2.14 9.67 13.77
C PRO A 87 2.09 11.17 14.11
N TYR A 88 2.94 11.95 13.47
CA TYR A 88 2.96 13.41 13.61
C TYR A 88 2.83 14.09 12.23
N SER A 89 2.13 15.22 12.20
CA SER A 89 2.01 16.06 11.01
C SER A 89 3.35 16.73 10.69
N PRO A 90 3.89 16.59 9.46
CA PRO A 90 5.12 17.29 9.07
C PRO A 90 4.99 18.81 9.01
N GLU A 91 3.78 19.33 8.75
CA GLU A 91 3.54 20.78 8.63
C GLU A 91 3.40 21.44 10.01
N THR A 92 2.78 20.76 10.97
CA THR A 92 2.42 21.36 12.27
C THR A 92 3.16 20.77 13.47
N GLY A 93 3.80 19.61 13.32
CA GLY A 93 4.45 18.87 14.41
C GLY A 93 3.48 18.27 15.44
N LYS A 94 2.17 18.36 15.21
CA LYS A 94 1.14 17.82 16.12
C LYS A 94 0.89 16.35 15.87
N GLU A 95 0.54 15.63 16.93
CA GLU A 95 0.14 14.23 16.89
C GLU A 95 -1.15 14.06 16.07
N ILE A 96 -1.18 13.08 15.16
CA ILE A 96 -2.37 12.75 14.36
C ILE A 96 -3.21 11.75 15.17
N LYS A 97 -4.41 12.19 15.58
CA LYS A 97 -5.36 11.37 16.35
C LYS A 97 -6.67 11.20 15.59
N SER A 98 -7.42 10.18 15.97
CA SER A 98 -8.83 10.07 15.60
C SER A 98 -9.60 11.27 16.16
N MET A 99 -10.48 11.82 15.34
CA MET A 99 -11.33 12.94 15.71
C MET A 99 -12.79 12.50 15.68
N SER A 100 -13.60 12.97 16.62
CA SER A 100 -15.06 12.82 16.55
C SER A 100 -15.64 13.61 15.38
N VAL A 101 -16.86 13.25 14.95
CA VAL A 101 -17.58 14.00 13.90
C VAL A 101 -17.67 15.48 14.25
N GLN A 102 -17.95 15.80 15.53
CA GLN A 102 -18.06 17.18 15.99
C GLN A 102 -16.72 17.92 15.91
N GLU A 103 -15.61 17.29 16.30
CA GLU A 103 -14.27 17.90 16.19
C GLU A 103 -13.90 18.16 14.72
N ILE A 104 -14.29 17.28 13.79
CA ILE A 104 -14.09 17.49 12.35
C ILE A 104 -14.91 18.68 11.86
N VAL A 105 -16.17 18.80 12.29
CA VAL A 105 -17.03 19.96 11.98
C VAL A 105 -16.42 21.26 12.52
N ASP A 106 -15.92 21.24 13.76
CA ASP A 106 -15.28 22.38 14.40
C ASP A 106 -14.00 22.80 13.67
N GLU A 107 -13.16 21.84 13.25
CA GLU A 107 -11.99 22.11 12.40
C GLU A 107 -12.39 22.65 11.02
N PHE A 108 -13.46 22.12 10.41
CA PHE A 108 -13.96 22.61 9.12
C PHE A 108 -14.36 24.10 9.21
N TYR A 109 -14.92 24.54 10.33
CA TYR A 109 -15.28 25.95 10.53
C TYR A 109 -14.10 26.89 10.82
N LYS A 110 -12.88 26.38 10.99
CA LYS A 110 -11.66 27.20 11.08
C LYS A 110 -11.16 27.66 9.70
N PHE A 111 -11.63 27.06 8.62
CA PHE A 111 -11.32 27.51 7.26
C PHE A 111 -11.94 28.88 6.95
N GLU A 112 -11.46 29.51 5.89
CA GLU A 112 -11.96 30.80 5.44
C GLU A 112 -13.46 30.73 5.10
N LYS A 113 -14.22 31.74 5.58
CA LYS A 113 -15.68 31.81 5.35
C LYS A 113 -15.99 31.83 3.86
N LYS A 114 -17.09 31.19 3.46
CA LYS A 114 -17.56 31.07 2.07
C LYS A 114 -16.64 30.30 1.11
N LYS A 115 -15.56 29.69 1.63
CA LYS A 115 -14.75 28.76 0.84
C LYS A 115 -15.55 27.48 0.56
N LYS A 116 -15.36 26.89 -0.63
CA LYS A 116 -16.13 25.73 -1.11
C LYS A 116 -15.24 24.50 -1.18
N PHE A 117 -15.74 23.39 -0.66
CA PHE A 117 -15.05 22.12 -0.63
C PHE A 117 -15.92 21.00 -1.20
N TYR A 118 -15.27 20.03 -1.82
CA TYR A 118 -15.86 18.71 -2.04
C TYR A 118 -15.51 17.83 -0.85
N LEU A 119 -16.55 17.29 -0.22
CA LEU A 119 -16.39 16.26 0.79
C LEU A 119 -16.27 14.92 0.08
N ILE A 120 -15.13 14.29 0.26
CA ILE A 120 -14.73 13.09 -0.46
C ILE A 120 -14.50 11.95 0.53
N SER A 121 -15.00 10.77 0.16
CA SER A 121 -14.79 9.51 0.88
C SER A 121 -14.00 8.53 0.00
N PRO A 122 -12.75 8.17 0.35
CA PRO A 122 -11.98 7.17 -0.39
C PRO A 122 -12.51 5.78 -0.15
N VAL A 123 -12.93 5.11 -1.23
CA VAL A 123 -13.42 3.73 -1.17
C VAL A 123 -12.33 2.75 -1.61
N VAL A 124 -11.51 3.12 -2.60
CA VAL A 124 -10.40 2.30 -3.10
C VAL A 124 -9.15 3.14 -3.17
N ASN A 125 -8.06 2.69 -2.53
CA ASN A 125 -6.78 3.38 -2.52
C ASN A 125 -5.67 2.52 -3.11
N ASN A 126 -5.18 2.88 -4.31
CA ASN A 126 -4.03 2.26 -4.96
C ASN A 126 -4.09 0.72 -5.03
N ARG A 127 -5.27 0.16 -5.36
CA ARG A 127 -5.47 -1.31 -5.47
C ARG A 127 -5.64 -1.72 -6.93
N LYS A 128 -5.19 -2.93 -7.27
CA LYS A 128 -5.39 -3.51 -8.61
C LYS A 128 -6.81 -4.03 -8.79
N GLY A 129 -7.46 -3.68 -9.91
CA GLY A 129 -8.79 -4.21 -10.23
C GLY A 129 -9.59 -3.33 -11.17
N GLU A 130 -10.69 -3.87 -11.70
CA GLU A 130 -11.62 -3.10 -12.56
C GLU A 130 -12.71 -2.37 -11.74
N PHE A 131 -12.93 -2.76 -10.48
CA PHE A 131 -13.87 -2.17 -9.52
C PHE A 131 -15.32 -1.96 -9.99
N LYS A 132 -15.77 -2.65 -11.04
CA LYS A 132 -17.11 -2.51 -11.62
C LYS A 132 -18.24 -2.81 -10.62
N LYS A 133 -18.06 -3.78 -9.73
CA LYS A 133 -19.10 -4.17 -8.76
C LYS A 133 -19.24 -3.10 -7.69
N GLU A 134 -18.12 -2.67 -7.13
CA GLU A 134 -17.98 -1.64 -6.11
C GLU A 134 -18.60 -0.33 -6.59
N ILE A 135 -18.25 0.11 -7.80
CA ILE A 135 -18.81 1.31 -8.42
C ILE A 135 -20.32 1.17 -8.61
N ASN A 136 -20.80 0.05 -9.17
CA ASN A 136 -22.24 -0.16 -9.39
C ASN A 136 -23.04 -0.17 -8.08
N ASP A 137 -22.47 -0.73 -7.01
CA ASP A 137 -23.13 -0.73 -5.70
C ASP A 137 -23.18 0.68 -5.09
N LEU A 138 -22.18 1.53 -5.34
CA LEU A 138 -22.23 2.94 -4.97
C LEU A 138 -23.26 3.72 -5.79
N ILE A 139 -23.39 3.46 -7.10
CA ILE A 139 -24.42 4.07 -7.94
C ILE A 139 -25.82 3.67 -7.44
N LYS A 140 -26.03 2.39 -7.09
CA LYS A 140 -27.31 1.93 -6.50
C LYS A 140 -27.62 2.59 -5.16
N LYS A 141 -26.61 2.95 -4.37
CA LYS A 141 -26.75 3.73 -3.14
C LYS A 141 -27.05 5.22 -3.40
N GLY A 142 -27.05 5.66 -4.68
CA GLY A 142 -27.39 7.02 -5.09
C GLY A 142 -26.20 7.94 -5.31
N PHE A 143 -24.96 7.43 -5.26
CA PHE A 143 -23.77 8.26 -5.53
C PHE A 143 -23.59 8.47 -7.03
N MET A 144 -23.60 9.74 -7.42
CA MET A 144 -23.53 10.14 -8.84
C MET A 144 -22.16 10.66 -9.25
N ARG A 145 -21.27 10.98 -8.30
CA ARG A 145 -19.99 11.61 -8.59
C ARG A 145 -18.83 10.87 -7.95
N PHE A 146 -17.81 10.66 -8.76
CA PHE A 146 -16.61 9.95 -8.39
C PHE A 146 -15.39 10.76 -8.80
N ARG A 147 -14.29 10.57 -8.08
CA ARG A 147 -12.97 10.94 -8.55
C ARG A 147 -12.15 9.67 -8.70
N ILE A 148 -11.75 9.36 -9.93
CA ILE A 148 -11.06 8.14 -10.29
C ILE A 148 -9.70 8.54 -10.86
N ASP A 149 -8.62 8.05 -10.25
CA ASP A 149 -7.24 8.40 -10.62
C ASP A 149 -7.04 9.93 -10.77
N ASP A 150 -7.54 10.68 -9.79
CA ASP A 150 -7.53 12.15 -9.70
C ASP A 150 -8.43 12.89 -10.72
N GLU A 151 -9.16 12.20 -11.59
CA GLU A 151 -10.14 12.79 -12.52
C GLU A 151 -11.57 12.69 -11.99
N VAL A 152 -12.30 13.81 -12.00
CA VAL A 152 -13.71 13.83 -11.57
C VAL A 152 -14.60 13.36 -12.73
N CYS A 153 -15.40 12.34 -12.48
CA CYS A 153 -16.38 11.80 -13.42
C CYS A 153 -17.76 11.65 -12.78
N ASP A 154 -18.80 11.76 -13.60
CA ASP A 154 -20.17 11.44 -13.20
C ASP A 154 -20.45 9.94 -13.46
N SER A 155 -21.44 9.38 -12.77
CA SER A 155 -21.81 7.95 -12.85
C SER A 155 -22.16 7.47 -14.26
N SER A 156 -22.56 8.40 -15.13
CA SER A 156 -22.89 8.13 -16.53
C SER A 156 -21.64 7.94 -17.42
N ASN A 157 -20.48 8.44 -17.00
CA ASN A 157 -19.26 8.45 -17.80
C ASN A 157 -18.06 7.95 -16.99
N ILE A 158 -18.18 6.73 -16.46
CA ILE A 158 -17.11 6.09 -15.70
C ILE A 158 -16.12 5.43 -16.66
N PRO A 159 -14.82 5.75 -16.60
CA PRO A 159 -13.80 5.11 -17.44
C PRO A 159 -13.67 3.63 -17.13
N GLN A 160 -13.35 2.83 -18.14
CA GLN A 160 -13.08 1.41 -17.93
C GLN A 160 -11.68 1.23 -17.33
N LEU A 161 -11.63 0.67 -16.12
CA LEU A 161 -10.40 0.44 -15.37
C LEU A 161 -9.71 -0.87 -15.79
N ASP A 162 -8.37 -0.88 -15.76
CA ASP A 162 -7.56 -2.03 -16.13
C ASP A 162 -7.28 -2.90 -14.90
N LYS A 163 -7.69 -4.17 -14.95
CA LYS A 163 -7.49 -5.15 -13.87
C LYS A 163 -6.03 -5.26 -13.40
N LYS A 164 -5.05 -4.98 -14.26
CA LYS A 164 -3.62 -5.15 -13.95
C LYS A 164 -2.98 -3.90 -13.34
N LYS A 165 -3.64 -2.74 -13.43
CA LYS A 165 -3.11 -1.47 -12.92
C LYS A 165 -3.72 -1.14 -11.57
N ASN A 166 -3.01 -0.35 -10.79
CA ASN A 166 -3.53 0.19 -9.55
C ASN A 166 -4.43 1.39 -9.87
N HIS A 167 -5.56 1.48 -9.17
CA HIS A 167 -6.50 2.58 -9.30
C HIS A 167 -6.86 3.14 -7.92
N SER A 168 -7.25 4.41 -7.89
CA SER A 168 -7.84 5.07 -6.72
C SER A 168 -9.23 5.59 -7.06
N ILE A 169 -10.21 5.26 -6.22
CA ILE A 169 -11.63 5.60 -6.41
C ILE A 169 -12.15 6.26 -5.15
N ASP A 170 -12.53 7.51 -5.34
CA ASP A 170 -13.05 8.41 -4.35
C ASP A 170 -14.51 8.74 -4.68
N VAL A 171 -15.40 8.75 -3.69
CA VAL A 171 -16.79 9.18 -3.84
C VAL A 171 -16.90 10.63 -3.40
N ILE A 172 -17.48 11.48 -4.24
CA ILE A 172 -17.80 12.86 -3.85
C ILE A 172 -19.19 12.83 -3.20
N VAL A 173 -19.21 12.93 -1.87
CA VAL A 173 -20.42 12.78 -1.06
C VAL A 173 -21.24 14.06 -1.05
N ASP A 174 -20.59 15.21 -0.83
CA ASP A 174 -21.28 16.50 -0.80
C ASP A 174 -20.39 17.65 -1.30
N ARG A 175 -21.04 18.74 -1.69
CA ARG A 175 -20.43 20.03 -1.98
C ARG A 175 -20.83 20.99 -0.88
N ILE A 176 -19.87 21.32 -0.03
CA ILE A 176 -20.12 22.12 1.17
C ILE A 176 -19.41 23.47 1.07
N GLU A 177 -20.01 24.46 1.71
CA GLU A 177 -19.46 25.80 1.86
C GLU A 177 -19.27 26.08 3.35
N VAL A 178 -18.21 26.81 3.70
CA VAL A 178 -17.95 27.21 5.09
C VAL A 178 -18.98 28.26 5.53
N ASP A 179 -20.15 27.79 5.96
CA ASP A 179 -21.24 28.58 6.53
C ASP A 179 -21.91 27.80 7.69
N ARG A 180 -22.01 28.45 8.86
CA ARG A 180 -22.60 27.87 10.08
C ARG A 180 -24.10 27.63 9.96
N LYS A 181 -24.78 28.24 8.99
CA LYS A 181 -26.21 27.98 8.73
C LYS A 181 -26.48 26.52 8.34
N PHE A 182 -25.49 25.82 7.79
CA PHE A 182 -25.63 24.44 7.31
C PHE A 182 -24.97 23.39 8.22
N GLU A 183 -24.69 23.73 9.48
CA GLU A 183 -23.96 22.86 10.42
C GLU A 183 -24.56 21.45 10.51
N GLY A 184 -25.88 21.34 10.72
CA GLY A 184 -26.55 20.03 10.78
C GLY A 184 -26.41 19.19 9.51
N ARG A 185 -26.43 19.82 8.33
CA ARG A 185 -26.21 19.13 7.04
C ARG A 185 -24.74 18.70 6.91
N ILE A 186 -23.80 19.58 7.25
CA ILE A 186 -22.37 19.29 7.14
C ILE A 186 -22.00 18.11 8.04
N ALA A 187 -22.51 18.08 9.28
CA ALA A 187 -22.33 16.97 10.20
C ALA A 187 -22.86 15.64 9.61
N GLN A 188 -24.08 15.65 9.05
CA GLN A 188 -24.68 14.47 8.40
C GLN A 188 -23.86 14.01 7.19
N SER A 189 -23.39 14.94 6.36
CA SER A 189 -22.55 14.61 5.19
C SER A 189 -21.20 14.04 5.60
N ILE A 190 -20.59 14.55 6.68
CA ILE A 190 -19.34 14.02 7.26
C ILE A 190 -19.57 12.60 7.78
N GLU A 191 -20.64 12.37 8.54
CA GLU A 191 -20.99 11.05 9.06
C GLU A 191 -21.24 10.04 7.93
N ALA A 192 -21.98 10.44 6.90
CA ALA A 192 -22.18 9.62 5.71
C ALA A 192 -20.85 9.29 5.00
N SER A 193 -19.93 10.25 4.91
CA SER A 193 -18.61 10.05 4.28
C SER A 193 -17.71 9.13 5.09
N ILE A 194 -17.75 9.25 6.42
CA ILE A 194 -17.03 8.40 7.36
C ILE A 194 -17.53 6.96 7.28
N ASN A 195 -18.83 6.74 7.09
CA ASN A 195 -19.43 5.40 6.98
C ASN A 195 -19.22 4.76 5.60
N LEU A 196 -18.99 5.56 4.55
CA LEU A 196 -18.68 5.09 3.20
C LEU A 196 -17.24 4.59 3.06
N SER A 197 -16.35 5.19 3.84
CA SER A 197 -14.98 4.76 4.01
C SER A 197 -14.87 3.97 5.32
N ASP A 198 -13.71 3.37 5.58
CA ASP A 198 -13.41 2.87 6.92
C ASP A 198 -12.84 4.02 7.79
N GLY A 199 -13.60 5.12 7.95
CA GLY A 199 -13.26 6.22 8.86
C GLY A 199 -12.32 7.30 8.32
N VAL A 200 -12.16 7.44 7.00
CA VAL A 200 -11.25 8.40 6.36
C VAL A 200 -12.05 9.39 5.50
N ILE A 201 -11.80 10.68 5.64
CA ILE A 201 -12.43 11.68 4.77
C ILE A 201 -11.43 12.71 4.26
N TYR A 202 -11.74 13.28 3.11
CA TYR A 202 -10.98 14.36 2.50
C TYR A 202 -11.89 15.56 2.25
N PHE A 203 -11.43 16.75 2.65
CA PHE A 203 -11.94 18.00 2.09
C PHE A 203 -11.05 18.40 0.92
N TYR A 204 -11.61 18.39 -0.27
CA TYR A 204 -10.92 18.83 -1.47
C TYR A 204 -11.30 20.27 -1.80
N ASP A 205 -10.30 21.14 -1.75
CA ASP A 205 -10.42 22.53 -2.16
C ASP A 205 -10.50 22.60 -3.70
N VAL A 206 -11.62 23.08 -4.21
CA VAL A 206 -11.88 23.13 -5.66
C VAL A 206 -10.98 24.17 -6.35
N VAL A 207 -10.58 25.23 -5.64
CA VAL A 207 -9.83 26.35 -6.20
C VAL A 207 -8.33 26.07 -6.11
N GLU A 208 -7.85 25.68 -4.94
CA GLU A 208 -6.42 25.43 -4.69
C GLU A 208 -5.98 24.02 -5.10
N LYS A 209 -6.93 23.13 -5.44
CA LYS A 209 -6.70 21.70 -5.71
C LYS A 209 -5.96 20.98 -4.56
N LYS A 210 -6.11 21.47 -3.33
CA LYS A 210 -5.48 20.90 -2.13
C LYS A 210 -6.43 19.91 -1.45
N ILE A 211 -5.89 18.80 -0.96
CA ILE A 211 -6.61 17.83 -0.14
C ILE A 211 -6.25 18.06 1.32
N ILE A 212 -7.26 18.16 2.18
CA ILE A 212 -7.11 18.18 3.63
C ILE A 212 -7.75 16.91 4.17
N LEU A 213 -6.98 16.17 4.98
CA LEU A 213 -7.32 14.84 5.44
C LEU A 213 -7.72 14.84 6.91
N PHE A 214 -8.81 14.12 7.22
CA PHE A 214 -9.28 13.90 8.58
C PHE A 214 -9.61 12.42 8.80
N PHE A 215 -9.50 11.97 10.05
CA PHE A 215 -9.68 10.58 10.46
C PHE A 215 -10.68 10.48 11.61
N HIS A 216 -11.61 9.52 11.54
CA HIS A 216 -12.59 9.29 12.60
C HIS A 216 -12.26 8.12 13.54
N GLN A 217 -11.48 7.12 13.08
CA GLN A 217 -11.15 5.92 13.87
C GLN A 217 -9.65 5.77 14.15
N ASP A 218 -9.32 5.01 15.20
CA ASP A 218 -7.96 4.77 15.66
C ASP A 218 -7.05 4.22 14.55
N LEU A 219 -5.94 4.92 14.33
CA LEU A 219 -5.02 4.76 13.20
C LEU A 219 -4.15 3.50 13.21
N HIS A 220 -4.40 2.55 14.12
CA HIS A 220 -3.55 1.36 14.31
C HIS A 220 -3.46 0.43 13.08
N VAL A 221 -4.33 0.58 12.08
CA VAL A 221 -4.40 -0.35 10.93
C VAL A 221 -4.18 0.33 9.56
N GLN A 222 -4.34 1.65 9.44
CA GLN A 222 -4.45 2.28 8.11
C GLN A 222 -3.27 3.14 7.65
N PHE A 223 -2.18 3.23 8.40
CA PHE A 223 -0.99 4.01 7.99
C PHE A 223 -0.31 3.52 6.70
N GLN A 224 -0.66 2.31 6.22
CA GLN A 224 -0.20 1.80 4.93
C GLN A 224 -0.76 2.59 3.74
N VAL A 225 -1.87 3.32 3.92
CA VAL A 225 -2.58 4.02 2.85
C VAL A 225 -1.94 5.36 2.49
N LEU A 226 -1.28 6.04 3.43
CA LEU A 226 -0.79 7.41 3.19
C LEU A 226 0.66 7.50 2.67
N LEU A 227 1.51 6.53 3.01
CA LEU A 227 2.93 6.56 2.63
C LEU A 227 3.19 6.16 1.16
N LEU A 228 2.15 5.79 0.39
CA LEU A 228 2.28 5.43 -1.02
C LEU A 228 2.13 6.61 -2.00
N LYS A 229 1.97 7.85 -1.51
CA LYS A 229 1.93 9.07 -2.35
C LYS A 229 3.28 9.82 -2.44
N LYS A 230 4.41 9.16 -2.23
CA LYS A 230 5.74 9.69 -2.59
C LYS A 230 6.49 8.73 -3.49
#